data_AF-A0A522GFF4-F1
#
_entry.id   AF-A0A522GFF4-F1
#
_cell.length_a   1.000
_cell.length_b   1.000
_cell.length_c   1.000
_cell.angle_alpha   90.00
_cell.angle_beta   90.00
_cell.angle_gamma   90.00
#
_symmetry.space_group_name_H-M   'P 1'
#
loop_
_entity.id
_entity.type
_entity.pdbx_description
1 polymer ?
#
loop_
_entity_poly.entity_id
_entity_poly.type
_entity_poly.pdbx_seq_one_letter_code
_entity_poly.pdbx_strand_id
1 'polypeptide(L)'
;MIILIDAGNTRLKLGWVQPITGQREVAPLAFPYTGLDQIGAWLHDLPATPTAAFGVNVAGNAISSRISTRLAANALTINWVNSQRAALNVLNGYDKPEQLGSDRWVALLGLAQHLERTLPDNRAPAILVSFGTATTIDTLVPKDAAPTRPGTQDAAVADSSPANPRSTRQPSGNDKAGTKENSTGGYTFRGGVILPGPALMNSSLAHATAQLPKAQGHSADYPTHTHQAIATGIAAAQAGAILRQWMIGLDVYSQVPRIYATGGGWPTVKDEVLRLIHTAQARFGLPPAPIEWLDSPVLDGLACLATSSS
;
A
#
# COMPACT_ATOMS: atom_id res chain seq x y z
N MET A 1 -3.83 19.00 -17.36
CA MET A 1 -3.26 18.03 -16.39
C MET A 1 -4.30 17.65 -15.35
N ILE A 2 -4.17 16.50 -14.71
CA ILE A 2 -4.93 16.16 -13.49
C ILE A 2 -3.98 16.20 -12.30
N ILE A 3 -4.35 16.93 -11.24
CA ILE A 3 -3.56 17.04 -10.01
C ILE A 3 -3.81 15.81 -9.13
N LEU A 4 -2.75 15.31 -8.50
CA LEU A 4 -2.76 14.15 -7.61
C LEU A 4 -2.28 14.58 -6.23
N ILE A 5 -3.01 14.23 -5.18
CA ILE A 5 -2.81 14.75 -3.83
C ILE A 5 -2.75 13.61 -2.81
N ASP A 6 -1.61 13.45 -2.15
CA ASP A 6 -1.44 12.54 -1.01
C ASP A 6 -1.25 13.37 0.26
N ALA A 7 -2.34 13.61 0.98
CA ALA A 7 -2.34 14.33 2.26
C ALA A 7 -2.16 13.34 3.43
N GLY A 8 -0.90 12.96 3.67
CA GLY A 8 -0.48 12.07 4.75
C GLY A 8 -0.33 12.79 6.11
N ASN A 9 -0.17 12.05 7.21
CA ASN A 9 -0.14 12.64 8.56
C ASN A 9 0.91 13.75 8.79
N THR A 10 2.06 13.70 8.12
CA THR A 10 3.19 14.62 8.39
C THR A 10 3.49 15.59 7.26
N ARG A 11 3.09 15.26 6.03
CA ARG A 11 3.47 16.01 4.83
C ARG A 11 2.39 15.87 3.77
N LEU A 12 2.33 16.86 2.90
CA LEU A 12 1.60 16.81 1.65
C LEU A 12 2.56 16.34 0.55
N LYS A 13 2.09 15.45 -0.33
CA LYS A 13 2.73 15.21 -1.63
C LYS A 13 1.78 15.58 -2.76
N LEU A 14 2.32 16.17 -3.80
CA LEU A 14 1.62 16.61 -4.99
C LEU A 14 2.31 16.05 -6.24
N GLY A 15 1.50 15.55 -7.15
CA GLY A 15 1.92 15.08 -8.45
C GLY A 15 0.91 15.49 -9.52
N TRP A 16 1.19 15.14 -10.77
CA TRP A 16 0.26 15.37 -11.87
C TRP A 16 0.30 14.22 -12.86
N VAL A 17 -0.83 13.96 -13.51
CA VAL A 17 -0.89 13.03 -14.64
C VAL A 17 -1.46 13.73 -15.88
N GLN A 18 -0.88 13.42 -17.03
CA GLN A 18 -1.42 13.77 -18.34
C GLN A 18 -2.49 12.71 -18.69
N PRO A 19 -3.77 13.09 -18.86
CA PRO A 19 -4.87 12.12 -18.87
C PRO A 19 -4.87 11.18 -20.08
N ILE A 20 -4.27 11.57 -21.21
CA ILE A 20 -4.26 10.80 -22.45
C ILE A 20 -3.05 9.85 -22.50
N THR A 21 -1.86 10.35 -22.16
CA THR A 21 -0.61 9.59 -22.24
C THR A 21 -0.30 8.81 -20.97
N GLY A 22 -0.96 9.14 -19.85
CA GLY A 22 -0.62 8.62 -18.52
C GLY A 22 0.72 9.13 -17.99
N GLN A 23 1.36 10.09 -18.68
CA GLN A 23 2.65 10.64 -18.26
C GLN A 23 2.52 11.29 -16.89
N ARG A 24 3.48 10.97 -16.00
CA ARG A 24 3.63 11.53 -14.67
C ARG A 24 4.80 12.51 -14.59
N GLU A 25 4.81 13.30 -13.53
CA GLU A 25 5.96 14.08 -13.12
C GLU A 25 7.20 13.19 -12.90
N VAL A 26 8.40 13.76 -13.07
CA VAL A 26 9.67 13.05 -12.78
C VAL A 26 9.83 12.81 -11.28
N ALA A 27 9.48 13.81 -10.47
CA ALA A 27 9.51 13.71 -9.02
C ALA A 27 8.31 14.48 -8.43
N PRO A 28 7.56 13.89 -7.50
CA PRO A 28 6.47 14.58 -6.83
C PRO A 28 7.01 15.68 -5.91
N LEU A 29 6.26 16.77 -5.80
CA LEU A 29 6.54 17.82 -4.83
C LEU A 29 6.08 17.37 -3.45
N ALA A 30 6.92 17.48 -2.42
CA ALA A 30 6.58 17.08 -1.07
C ALA A 30 7.06 18.11 -0.04
N PHE A 31 6.18 18.52 0.88
CA PHE A 31 6.50 19.50 1.93
C PHE A 31 5.61 19.36 3.18
N PRO A 32 6.04 19.83 4.36
CA PRO A 32 5.21 19.86 5.57
C PRO A 32 4.04 20.85 5.43
N TYR A 33 2.98 20.70 6.25
CA TYR A 33 1.78 21.55 6.17
C TYR A 33 1.97 23.04 6.51
N THR A 34 3.15 23.43 7.00
CA THR A 34 3.57 24.83 7.11
C THR A 34 3.89 25.44 5.74
N GLY A 35 4.15 24.62 4.72
CA GLY A 35 4.51 25.04 3.37
C GLY A 35 3.37 25.06 2.35
N LEU A 36 2.10 25.04 2.77
CA LEU A 36 0.94 24.99 1.85
C LEU A 36 0.86 26.17 0.86
N ASP A 37 1.52 27.29 1.15
CA ASP A 37 1.54 28.44 0.24
C ASP A 37 2.36 28.15 -1.05
N GLN A 38 3.18 27.10 -1.06
CA GLN A 38 3.90 26.64 -2.25
C GLN A 38 2.97 26.08 -3.35
N ILE A 39 1.72 25.72 -3.01
CA ILE A 39 0.77 25.13 -3.97
C ILE A 39 0.54 26.05 -5.17
N GLY A 40 0.36 27.36 -4.93
CA GLY A 40 0.06 28.30 -6.01
C GLY A 40 1.19 28.41 -7.03
N ALA A 41 2.44 28.57 -6.54
CA ALA A 41 3.62 28.60 -7.39
C ALA A 41 3.79 27.29 -8.17
N TRP A 42 3.61 26.15 -7.50
CA TRP A 42 3.71 24.84 -8.15
C TRP A 42 2.66 24.63 -9.25
N LEU A 43 1.41 25.08 -9.04
CA LEU A 43 0.35 25.01 -10.06
C LEU A 43 0.68 25.86 -11.29
N HIS A 44 1.33 27.02 -11.10
CA HIS A 44 1.75 27.90 -12.18
C HIS A 44 2.87 27.27 -13.05
N ASP A 45 3.75 26.48 -12.43
CA ASP A 45 4.89 25.86 -13.11
C ASP A 45 4.55 24.52 -13.79
N LEU A 46 3.27 24.14 -13.84
CA LEU A 46 2.85 22.91 -14.50
C LEU A 46 2.98 22.99 -16.03
N PRO A 47 3.27 21.87 -16.71
CA PRO A 47 3.43 21.87 -18.18
C PRO A 47 2.15 22.25 -18.96
N ALA A 48 0.98 22.12 -18.34
CA ALA A 48 -0.30 22.52 -18.90
C ALA A 48 -1.32 22.78 -17.79
N THR A 49 -2.31 23.62 -18.09
CA THR A 49 -3.38 23.98 -17.15
C THR A 49 -4.05 22.74 -16.55
N PRO A 50 -4.18 22.66 -15.23
CA PRO A 50 -4.90 21.57 -14.58
C PRO A 50 -6.42 21.71 -14.78
N THR A 51 -7.11 20.59 -14.96
CA THR A 51 -8.57 20.55 -15.21
C THR A 51 -9.33 19.77 -14.15
N ALA A 52 -8.64 18.93 -13.38
CA ALA A 52 -9.21 18.15 -12.30
C ALA A 52 -8.17 17.90 -11.21
N ALA A 53 -8.63 17.51 -10.02
CA ALA A 53 -7.78 17.10 -8.92
C ALA A 53 -8.37 15.86 -8.24
N PHE A 54 -7.53 14.86 -7.97
CA PHE A 54 -7.85 13.67 -7.19
C PHE A 54 -6.94 13.61 -5.98
N GLY A 55 -7.45 13.17 -4.84
CA GLY A 55 -6.65 13.10 -3.64
C GLY A 55 -7.09 12.06 -2.64
N VAL A 56 -6.18 11.69 -1.76
CA VAL A 56 -6.47 10.98 -0.50
C VAL A 56 -6.11 11.88 0.67
N ASN A 57 -6.87 11.77 1.76
CA ASN A 57 -6.61 12.53 2.98
C ASN A 57 -6.70 11.65 4.21
N VAL A 58 -5.58 11.52 4.91
CA VAL A 58 -5.51 10.90 6.24
C VAL A 58 -5.02 11.89 7.30
N ALA A 59 -4.84 13.17 6.94
CA ALA A 59 -4.37 14.24 7.82
C ALA A 59 -5.50 15.00 8.54
N GLY A 60 -6.75 14.62 8.31
CA GLY A 60 -7.93 15.21 8.94
C GLY A 60 -8.55 16.40 8.18
N ASN A 61 -9.74 16.81 8.62
CA ASN A 61 -10.58 17.76 7.89
C ASN A 61 -9.99 19.18 7.81
N ALA A 62 -9.32 19.63 8.87
CA ALA A 62 -8.71 20.96 8.88
C ALA A 62 -7.64 21.11 7.79
N ILE A 63 -6.87 20.05 7.52
CA ILE A 63 -5.86 20.03 6.47
C ILE A 63 -6.51 19.96 5.08
N SER A 64 -7.48 19.07 4.86
CA SER A 64 -8.15 18.99 3.56
C SER A 64 -8.85 20.30 3.19
N SER A 65 -9.52 20.98 4.13
CA SER A 65 -10.12 22.29 3.88
C SER A 65 -9.10 23.36 3.46
N ARG A 66 -7.91 23.38 4.08
CA ARG A 66 -6.83 24.31 3.71
C ARG A 66 -6.31 24.02 2.30
N ILE A 67 -6.13 22.74 1.95
CA ILE A 67 -5.70 22.32 0.60
C ILE A 67 -6.78 22.69 -0.43
N SER A 68 -8.04 22.33 -0.18
CA SER A 68 -9.18 22.65 -1.06
C SER A 68 -9.31 24.15 -1.30
N THR A 69 -9.12 24.99 -0.28
CA THR A 69 -9.18 26.46 -0.44
C THR A 69 -8.11 26.98 -1.41
N ARG A 70 -6.89 26.43 -1.33
CA ARG A 70 -5.78 26.82 -2.22
C ARG A 70 -6.00 26.35 -3.66
N LEU A 71 -6.61 25.18 -3.85
CA LEU A 71 -6.94 24.67 -5.19
C LEU A 71 -8.15 25.40 -5.80
N ALA A 72 -9.15 25.76 -4.98
CA ALA A 72 -10.32 26.52 -5.41
C ALA A 72 -9.95 27.92 -5.95
N ALA A 73 -8.86 28.53 -5.46
CA ALA A 73 -8.33 29.78 -6.02
C ALA A 73 -7.90 29.65 -7.49
N ASN A 74 -7.75 28.42 -7.99
CA ASN A 74 -7.44 28.09 -9.39
C ASN A 74 -8.62 27.36 -10.07
N ALA A 75 -9.84 27.52 -9.56
CA ALA A 75 -11.06 26.87 -10.05
C ALA A 75 -11.01 25.33 -10.06
N LEU A 76 -10.17 24.72 -9.20
CA LEU A 76 -10.07 23.27 -9.07
C LEU A 76 -10.86 22.77 -7.86
N THR A 77 -11.69 21.75 -8.07
CA THR A 77 -12.32 20.97 -7.00
C THR A 77 -11.61 19.62 -6.86
N ILE A 78 -11.41 19.18 -5.62
CA ILE A 78 -10.72 17.92 -5.33
C ILE A 78 -11.75 16.80 -5.20
N ASN A 79 -11.58 15.75 -6.00
CA ASN A 79 -12.24 14.47 -5.79
C ASN A 79 -11.45 13.66 -4.74
N TRP A 80 -11.95 13.65 -3.50
CA TRP A 80 -11.35 12.87 -2.41
C TRP A 80 -11.75 11.40 -2.53
N VAL A 81 -10.77 10.55 -2.81
CA VAL A 81 -10.91 9.10 -2.93
C VAL A 81 -10.94 8.46 -1.56
N ASN A 82 -11.95 7.62 -1.33
CA ASN A 82 -12.09 6.79 -0.14
C ASN A 82 -11.88 5.31 -0.48
N SER A 83 -11.62 4.51 0.55
CA SER A 83 -11.56 3.06 0.40
C SER A 83 -12.92 2.48 0.04
N GLN A 84 -12.93 1.55 -0.91
CA GLN A 84 -14.14 0.91 -1.42
C GLN A 84 -13.95 -0.60 -1.55
N ARG A 85 -15.04 -1.33 -1.81
CA ARG A 85 -15.02 -2.80 -1.91
C ARG A 85 -14.12 -3.28 -3.05
N ALA A 86 -14.15 -2.62 -4.20
CA ALA A 86 -13.31 -2.95 -5.35
C ALA A 86 -13.06 -1.71 -6.19
N ALA A 87 -11.86 -1.57 -6.77
CA ALA A 87 -11.53 -0.55 -7.76
C ALA A 87 -10.45 -1.10 -8.69
N LEU A 88 -10.45 -0.67 -9.95
CA LEU A 88 -9.58 -1.23 -10.99
C LEU A 88 -9.65 -2.77 -10.95
N ASN A 89 -8.51 -3.44 -10.85
CA ASN A 89 -8.39 -4.89 -10.75
C ASN A 89 -8.21 -5.41 -9.31
N VAL A 90 -8.47 -4.60 -8.28
CA VAL A 90 -8.24 -4.95 -6.86
C VAL A 90 -9.54 -5.11 -6.07
N LEU A 91 -9.66 -6.21 -5.32
CA LEU A 91 -10.70 -6.45 -4.32
C LEU A 91 -10.15 -6.13 -2.92
N ASN A 92 -10.91 -5.35 -2.14
CA ASN A 92 -10.59 -5.04 -0.75
C ASN A 92 -11.12 -6.15 0.17
N GLY A 93 -10.21 -6.82 0.90
CA GLY A 93 -10.53 -7.89 1.83
C GLY A 93 -10.80 -7.46 3.27
N TYR A 94 -10.89 -6.16 3.57
CA TYR A 94 -11.46 -5.72 4.86
C TYR A 94 -12.95 -6.08 4.93
N ASP A 95 -13.41 -6.51 6.11
CA ASP A 95 -14.83 -6.78 6.38
C ASP A 95 -15.69 -5.53 6.13
N LYS A 96 -15.15 -4.36 6.51
CA LYS A 96 -15.69 -3.02 6.25
C LYS A 96 -14.68 -2.23 5.43
N PRO A 97 -14.78 -2.24 4.08
CA PRO A 97 -13.80 -1.62 3.19
C PRO A 97 -13.43 -0.18 3.53
N GLU A 98 -14.39 0.60 4.04
CA GLU A 98 -14.25 2.00 4.46
C GLU A 98 -13.31 2.21 5.66
N GLN A 99 -13.00 1.18 6.44
CA GLN A 99 -12.06 1.26 7.55
C GLN A 99 -10.59 1.23 7.11
N LEU A 100 -10.31 0.78 5.88
CA LEU A 100 -8.97 0.84 5.34
C LEU A 100 -8.61 2.32 5.09
N GLY A 101 -7.42 2.75 5.51
CA GLY A 101 -6.92 4.09 5.18
C GLY A 101 -6.91 4.32 3.66
N SER A 102 -7.44 5.45 3.21
CA SER A 102 -7.56 5.76 1.78
C SER A 102 -6.19 5.80 1.08
N ASP A 103 -5.15 6.23 1.79
CA ASP A 103 -3.77 6.20 1.33
C ASP A 103 -3.29 4.78 1.04
N ARG A 104 -3.51 3.83 1.97
CA ARG A 104 -3.17 2.42 1.79
C ARG A 104 -3.96 1.80 0.65
N TRP A 105 -5.27 2.07 0.59
CA TRP A 105 -6.13 1.57 -0.49
C TRP A 105 -5.59 1.98 -1.85
N VAL A 106 -5.36 3.27 -2.05
CA VAL A 106 -4.90 3.77 -3.35
C VAL A 106 -3.47 3.34 -3.65
N ALA A 107 -2.60 3.21 -2.64
CA ALA A 107 -1.27 2.63 -2.83
C ALA A 107 -1.32 1.18 -3.35
N LEU A 108 -2.28 0.38 -2.87
CA LEU A 108 -2.51 -0.99 -3.36
C LEU A 108 -3.02 -1.00 -4.80
N LEU A 109 -3.85 -0.04 -5.20
CA LEU A 109 -4.24 0.14 -6.60
C LEU A 109 -3.00 0.45 -7.47
N GLY A 110 -2.15 1.37 -7.01
CA GLY A 110 -0.91 1.70 -7.69
C GLY A 110 0.03 0.50 -7.84
N LEU A 111 0.19 -0.30 -6.78
CA LEU A 111 0.97 -1.54 -6.83
C LEU A 111 0.38 -2.54 -7.82
N ALA A 112 -0.93 -2.79 -7.79
CA ALA A 112 -1.57 -3.74 -8.69
C ALA A 112 -1.38 -3.35 -10.17
N GLN A 113 -1.51 -2.06 -10.49
CA GLN A 113 -1.29 -1.55 -11.85
C GLN A 113 0.19 -1.60 -12.25
N HIS A 114 1.10 -1.40 -11.30
CA HIS A 114 2.53 -1.63 -11.54
C HIS A 114 2.78 -3.10 -11.92
N LEU A 115 2.26 -4.04 -11.14
CA LEU A 115 2.43 -5.48 -11.37
C LEU A 115 1.86 -5.92 -12.73
N GLU A 116 0.65 -5.49 -13.09
CA GLU A 116 0.07 -5.86 -14.40
C GLU A 116 0.93 -5.34 -15.58
N ARG A 117 1.59 -4.20 -15.40
CA ARG A 117 2.38 -3.56 -16.45
C ARG A 117 3.81 -4.11 -16.54
N THR A 118 4.40 -4.54 -15.43
CA THR A 118 5.77 -5.06 -15.39
C THR A 118 5.85 -6.58 -15.42
N LEU A 119 4.81 -7.28 -14.97
CA LEU A 119 4.77 -8.74 -14.78
C LEU A 119 3.40 -9.36 -15.18
N PRO A 120 2.88 -9.11 -16.39
CA PRO A 120 1.52 -9.53 -16.78
C PRO A 120 1.29 -11.05 -16.71
N ASP A 121 2.32 -11.85 -17.02
CA ASP A 121 2.25 -13.31 -17.09
C ASP A 121 2.76 -14.00 -15.81
N ASN A 122 3.18 -13.23 -14.80
CA ASN A 122 3.80 -13.77 -13.59
C ASN A 122 3.20 -13.14 -12.32
N ARG A 123 1.91 -13.38 -12.13
CA ARG A 123 1.20 -12.95 -10.92
C ARG A 123 1.60 -13.83 -9.74
N ALA A 124 2.28 -13.22 -8.77
CA ALA A 124 2.56 -13.82 -7.47
C ALA A 124 2.08 -12.87 -6.37
N PRO A 125 1.98 -13.34 -5.11
CA PRO A 125 1.74 -12.46 -3.98
C PRO A 125 2.75 -11.31 -3.95
N ALA A 126 2.28 -10.11 -3.60
CA ALA A 126 3.09 -8.92 -3.50
C ALA A 126 2.82 -8.22 -2.17
N ILE A 127 3.88 -7.82 -1.50
CA ILE A 127 3.84 -7.11 -0.23
C ILE A 127 4.28 -5.67 -0.49
N LEU A 128 3.42 -4.71 -0.16
CA LEU A 128 3.77 -3.30 -0.10
C LEU A 128 4.12 -2.92 1.35
N VAL A 129 5.33 -2.43 1.56
CA VAL A 129 5.77 -1.89 2.85
C VAL A 129 5.94 -0.37 2.73
N SER A 130 5.15 0.38 3.48
CA SER A 130 5.23 1.84 3.54
C SER A 130 5.85 2.28 4.87
N PHE A 131 7.07 2.84 4.84
CA PHE A 131 7.79 3.32 6.02
C PHE A 131 7.51 4.81 6.28
N GLY A 132 6.29 5.10 6.75
CA GLY A 132 5.84 6.45 7.11
C GLY A 132 5.92 6.74 8.62
N THR A 133 5.02 7.62 9.10
CA THR A 133 4.81 7.84 10.55
C THR A 133 4.41 6.53 11.24
N ALA A 134 3.50 5.79 10.61
CA ALA A 134 3.31 4.37 10.84
C ALA A 134 3.99 3.61 9.70
N THR A 135 4.49 2.41 10.00
CA THR A 135 4.79 1.42 8.97
C THR A 135 3.54 0.60 8.70
N THR A 136 3.19 0.43 7.43
CA THR A 136 2.14 -0.49 6.99
C THR A 136 2.75 -1.58 6.13
N ILE A 137 2.24 -2.80 6.27
CA ILE A 137 2.64 -3.96 5.46
C ILE A 137 1.37 -4.58 4.91
N ASP A 138 1.14 -4.42 3.62
CA ASP A 138 -0.10 -4.77 2.94
C ASP A 138 0.15 -5.84 1.89
N THR A 139 -0.68 -6.89 1.83
CA THR A 139 -0.46 -8.03 0.93
C THR A 139 -1.55 -8.13 -0.14
N LEU A 140 -1.14 -8.02 -1.41
CA LEU A 140 -1.93 -8.37 -2.57
C LEU A 140 -1.65 -9.83 -2.97
N VAL A 141 -2.70 -10.56 -3.31
CA VAL A 141 -2.58 -11.93 -3.83
C VAL A 141 -3.35 -12.02 -5.15
N PRO A 142 -2.85 -12.78 -6.14
CA PRO A 142 -3.59 -12.99 -7.38
C PRO A 142 -4.99 -13.58 -7.09
N LYS A 143 -6.03 -13.12 -7.78
CA LYS A 143 -7.42 -13.59 -7.52
C LYS A 143 -7.61 -15.08 -7.77
N ASP A 144 -6.83 -15.64 -8.68
CA ASP A 144 -6.79 -17.04 -9.08
C ASP A 144 -5.88 -17.90 -8.19
N ALA A 145 -5.14 -17.29 -7.25
CA ALA A 145 -4.32 -18.04 -6.30
C ALA A 145 -5.21 -18.72 -5.25
N ALA A 146 -5.34 -20.03 -5.34
CA ALA A 146 -5.98 -20.84 -4.30
C ALA A 146 -5.04 -21.00 -3.09
N PRO A 147 -5.50 -20.73 -1.86
CA PRO A 147 -4.70 -20.99 -0.67
C PRO A 147 -4.47 -22.50 -0.51
N THR A 148 -3.23 -22.91 -0.27
CA THR A 148 -2.85 -24.32 -0.11
C THR A 148 -3.11 -24.85 1.30
N ARG A 149 -3.42 -23.95 2.25
CA ARG A 149 -3.98 -24.25 3.58
C ARG A 149 -5.04 -23.21 3.92
N PRO A 150 -6.18 -23.59 4.53
CA PRO A 150 -7.20 -22.63 4.94
C PRO A 150 -6.58 -21.61 5.92
N GLY A 151 -6.61 -20.33 5.56
CA GLY A 151 -6.21 -19.27 6.47
C GLY A 151 -7.21 -19.13 7.62
N THR A 152 -6.80 -18.51 8.73
CA THR A 152 -7.71 -18.21 9.84
C THR A 152 -8.92 -17.36 9.44
N GLN A 153 -8.83 -16.60 8.33
CA GLN A 153 -9.93 -15.84 7.73
C GLN A 153 -10.81 -16.68 6.79
N ASP A 154 -10.31 -17.76 6.19
CA ASP A 154 -11.10 -18.60 5.26
C ASP A 154 -12.10 -19.49 6.01
N ALA A 155 -11.88 -19.74 7.31
CA ALA A 155 -12.80 -20.50 8.16
C ALA A 155 -14.12 -19.77 8.46
N ALA A 156 -14.18 -18.44 8.29
CA ALA A 156 -15.36 -17.63 8.66
C ALA A 156 -16.38 -17.46 7.52
N VAL A 157 -16.07 -17.90 6.29
CA VAL A 157 -16.94 -17.74 5.11
C VAL A 157 -17.68 -19.05 4.75
N ALA A 158 -17.51 -20.11 5.55
CA ALA A 158 -18.29 -21.34 5.40
C ALA A 158 -19.74 -21.11 5.85
N ASP A 159 -20.58 -20.77 4.87
CA ASP A 159 -22.03 -21.00 4.74
C ASP A 159 -22.81 -21.30 6.03
N SER A 160 -23.52 -20.28 6.53
CA SER A 160 -24.62 -20.45 7.49
C SER A 160 -25.93 -19.93 6.91
N SER A 161 -26.33 -20.47 5.76
CA SER A 161 -27.75 -20.47 5.37
C SER A 161 -28.44 -21.73 5.90
N PRO A 162 -29.52 -21.61 6.70
CA PRO A 162 -30.26 -22.79 7.16
C PRO A 162 -31.05 -23.39 5.98
N ALA A 163 -30.77 -24.65 5.68
CA ALA A 163 -31.48 -25.45 4.69
C ALA A 163 -32.98 -25.53 5.01
N ASN A 164 -33.82 -25.14 4.06
CA ASN A 164 -35.27 -25.35 4.11
C ASN A 164 -35.63 -26.64 3.35
N PRO A 165 -36.13 -27.70 4.00
CA PRO A 165 -36.43 -28.95 3.32
C PRO A 165 -37.88 -28.94 2.84
N ARG A 166 -38.11 -28.79 1.53
CA ARG A 166 -39.21 -29.40 0.73
C ARG A 166 -39.32 -28.71 -0.64
N SER A 167 -38.98 -29.44 -1.69
CA SER A 167 -39.81 -29.56 -2.91
C SER A 167 -39.09 -30.44 -3.93
N THR A 168 -39.60 -31.65 -4.08
CA THR A 168 -39.28 -32.57 -5.18
C THR A 168 -39.91 -32.09 -6.48
N ARG A 169 -39.11 -31.92 -7.55
CA ARG A 169 -39.56 -32.11 -8.95
C ARG A 169 -38.36 -32.37 -9.87
N GLN A 170 -38.58 -33.33 -10.77
CA GLN A 170 -37.67 -34.03 -11.69
C GLN A 170 -37.14 -33.17 -12.87
N PRO A 171 -36.15 -33.69 -13.64
CA PRO A 171 -35.28 -32.90 -14.51
C PRO A 171 -35.84 -32.76 -15.94
N SER A 172 -35.60 -31.61 -16.57
CA SER A 172 -35.64 -31.45 -18.02
C SER A 172 -34.37 -30.73 -18.47
N GLY A 173 -33.57 -31.40 -19.29
CA GLY A 173 -32.38 -30.83 -19.91
C GLY A 173 -32.74 -29.77 -20.94
N ASN A 174 -31.92 -28.73 -21.01
CA ASN A 174 -31.39 -28.26 -22.29
C ASN A 174 -30.19 -27.35 -22.05
N ASP A 175 -29.13 -27.67 -22.78
CA ASP A 175 -27.87 -26.95 -22.84
C ASP A 175 -28.05 -25.45 -23.08
N LYS A 176 -27.40 -24.64 -22.26
CA LYS A 176 -26.73 -23.42 -22.75
C LYS A 176 -25.40 -23.25 -22.03
N ALA A 177 -24.36 -23.53 -22.82
CA ALA A 177 -22.98 -23.06 -22.71
C ALA A 177 -22.75 -22.07 -21.57
N GLY A 178 -22.05 -22.56 -20.54
CA GLY A 178 -21.42 -21.71 -19.55
C GLY A 178 -20.60 -20.65 -20.26
N THR A 179 -21.01 -19.41 -20.10
CA THR A 179 -20.16 -18.26 -20.39
C THR A 179 -18.95 -18.44 -19.47
N LYS A 180 -17.83 -18.91 -20.02
CA LYS A 180 -16.54 -18.73 -19.35
C LYS A 180 -16.39 -17.23 -19.20
N GLU A 181 -16.71 -16.71 -18.01
CA GLU A 181 -16.20 -15.42 -17.59
C GLU A 181 -14.70 -15.52 -17.79
N ASN A 182 -14.18 -14.84 -18.83
CA ASN A 182 -12.75 -14.62 -18.97
C ASN A 182 -12.28 -14.16 -17.60
N SER A 183 -11.41 -14.92 -16.95
CA SER A 183 -10.81 -14.56 -15.67
C SER A 183 -9.96 -13.33 -15.91
N THR A 184 -10.59 -12.15 -15.95
CA THR A 184 -9.90 -10.88 -16.01
C THR A 184 -9.00 -10.83 -14.79
N GLY A 185 -7.70 -10.69 -15.05
CA GLY A 185 -6.68 -10.67 -14.03
C GLY A 185 -6.94 -9.68 -12.90
N GLY A 186 -6.19 -9.84 -11.82
CA GLY A 186 -6.26 -8.91 -10.71
C GLY A 186 -5.85 -9.51 -9.38
N TYR A 187 -6.05 -8.71 -8.35
CA TYR A 187 -5.57 -9.00 -7.01
C TYR A 187 -6.67 -8.89 -5.96
N THR A 188 -6.51 -9.63 -4.88
CA THR A 188 -7.25 -9.44 -3.64
C THR A 188 -6.28 -8.92 -2.59
N PHE A 189 -6.61 -7.80 -1.97
CA PHE A 189 -5.95 -7.36 -0.75
C PHE A 189 -6.46 -8.22 0.41
N ARG A 190 -5.62 -9.09 0.97
CA ARG A 190 -6.01 -10.03 2.05
C ARG A 190 -5.96 -9.40 3.45
N GLY A 191 -5.49 -8.17 3.54
CA GLY A 191 -5.22 -7.50 4.81
C GLY A 191 -3.74 -7.17 4.96
N GLY A 192 -3.44 -6.54 6.08
CA GLY A 192 -2.11 -6.03 6.37
C GLY A 192 -1.97 -5.66 7.83
N VAL A 193 -0.73 -5.38 8.25
CA VAL A 193 -0.41 -4.98 9.62
C VAL A 193 0.03 -3.51 9.66
N ILE A 194 -0.25 -2.85 10.79
CA ILE A 194 0.19 -1.49 11.10
C ILE A 194 1.06 -1.56 12.35
N LEU A 195 2.22 -0.94 12.31
CA LEU A 195 3.14 -0.81 13.44
C LEU A 195 3.72 0.61 13.46
N PRO A 196 4.21 1.13 14.60
CA PRO A 196 4.85 2.45 14.61
C PRO A 196 6.03 2.48 13.64
N GLY A 197 6.19 3.58 12.90
CA GLY A 197 7.32 3.73 11.99
C GLY A 197 8.65 3.89 12.73
N PRO A 198 9.81 3.76 12.06
CA PRO A 198 11.12 3.80 12.72
C PRO A 198 11.35 5.06 13.57
N ALA A 199 10.98 6.23 13.05
CA ALA A 199 11.09 7.49 13.77
C ALA A 199 10.14 7.57 14.97
N LEU A 200 8.92 7.03 14.86
CA LEU A 200 7.95 7.00 15.95
C LEU A 200 8.39 6.05 17.06
N MET A 201 8.91 4.86 16.71
CA MET A 201 9.50 3.94 17.69
C MET A 201 10.63 4.61 18.47
N ASN A 202 11.57 5.27 17.77
CA ASN A 202 12.68 5.99 18.40
C ASN A 202 12.19 7.10 19.34
N SER A 203 11.27 7.95 18.86
CA SER A 203 10.67 9.01 19.68
C SER A 203 9.89 8.47 20.88
N SER A 204 9.21 7.33 20.75
CA SER A 204 8.46 6.73 21.86
C SER A 204 9.38 6.27 22.99
N LEU A 205 10.52 5.66 22.69
CA LEU A 205 11.50 5.24 23.69
C LEU A 205 12.10 6.45 24.41
N ALA A 206 12.46 7.49 23.67
CA ALA A 206 13.03 8.70 24.25
C ALA A 206 12.04 9.48 25.13
N HIS A 207 10.74 9.44 24.80
CA HIS A 207 9.71 10.16 25.54
C HIS A 207 9.15 9.38 26.73
N ALA A 208 9.01 8.06 26.60
CA ALA A 208 8.35 7.21 27.58
C ALA A 208 9.31 6.55 28.58
N THR A 209 10.60 6.84 28.53
CA THR A 209 11.59 6.31 29.47
C THR A 209 12.45 7.42 30.06
N ALA A 210 12.90 7.23 31.31
CA ALA A 210 13.63 8.27 32.03
C ALA A 210 15.04 8.55 31.49
N GLN A 211 15.65 7.60 30.77
CA GLN A 211 17.08 7.63 30.47
C GLN A 211 17.45 7.26 29.03
N LEU A 212 16.51 6.81 28.19
CA LEU A 212 16.86 6.47 26.80
C LEU A 212 16.90 7.73 25.93
N PRO A 213 17.96 7.93 25.15
CA PRO A 213 18.06 9.06 24.23
C PRO A 213 17.30 8.77 22.93
N LYS A 214 17.09 9.83 22.13
CA LYS A 214 16.79 9.66 20.72
C LYS A 214 18.02 9.12 20.00
N ALA A 215 17.97 7.85 19.61
CA ALA A 215 19.13 7.14 19.10
C ALA A 215 19.46 7.50 17.65
N GLN A 216 20.73 7.35 17.30
CA GLN A 216 21.27 7.42 15.94
C GLN A 216 22.32 6.32 15.80
N GLY A 217 22.47 5.74 14.62
CA GLY A 217 23.47 4.71 14.35
C GLY A 217 22.94 3.60 13.46
N HIS A 218 23.81 2.63 13.22
CA HIS A 218 23.52 1.44 12.41
C HIS A 218 23.22 0.25 13.31
N SER A 219 22.50 -0.74 12.76
CA SER A 219 22.28 -2.02 13.42
C SER A 219 23.59 -2.79 13.60
N ALA A 220 23.60 -3.68 14.59
CA ALA A 220 24.65 -4.68 14.81
C ALA A 220 24.08 -5.94 15.45
N ASP A 221 24.74 -7.07 15.23
CA ASP A 221 24.34 -8.39 15.74
C ASP A 221 24.25 -8.43 17.27
N TYR A 222 25.23 -7.81 17.93
CA TYR A 222 25.31 -7.72 19.39
C TYR A 222 25.60 -6.27 19.80
N PRO A 223 24.56 -5.41 19.93
CA PRO A 223 24.76 -4.01 20.27
C PRO A 223 25.35 -3.85 21.67
N THR A 224 26.43 -3.08 21.80
CA THR A 224 27.15 -2.91 23.08
C THR A 224 26.96 -1.54 23.74
N HIS A 225 26.16 -0.66 23.13
CA HIS A 225 25.80 0.63 23.70
C HIS A 225 24.37 1.06 23.33
N THR A 226 23.79 1.95 24.13
CA THR A 226 22.36 2.30 24.08
C THR A 226 21.86 2.76 22.72
N HIS A 227 22.62 3.64 22.03
CA HIS A 227 22.23 4.13 20.70
C HIS A 227 22.11 3.00 19.68
N GLN A 228 23.08 2.09 19.66
CA GLN A 228 23.07 0.93 18.76
C GLN A 228 21.99 -0.06 19.17
N ALA A 229 21.78 -0.29 20.47
CA ALA A 229 20.72 -1.18 20.95
C ALA A 229 19.32 -0.72 20.52
N ILE A 230 19.05 0.58 20.61
CA ILE A 230 17.79 1.16 20.14
C ILE A 230 17.69 1.07 18.61
N ALA A 231 18.74 1.45 17.87
CA ALA A 231 18.74 1.39 16.40
C ALA A 231 18.53 -0.06 15.88
N THR A 232 19.30 -1.02 16.42
CA THR A 232 19.14 -2.46 16.12
C THR A 232 17.74 -2.93 16.46
N GLY A 233 17.21 -2.61 17.65
CA GLY A 233 15.88 -3.05 18.08
C GLY A 233 14.76 -2.55 17.16
N ILE A 234 14.84 -1.28 16.74
CA ILE A 234 13.89 -0.69 15.79
C ILE A 234 13.97 -1.40 14.44
N ALA A 235 15.18 -1.55 13.89
CA ALA A 235 15.37 -2.19 12.60
C ALA A 235 14.91 -3.67 12.62
N ALA A 236 15.25 -4.41 13.68
CA ALA A 236 14.85 -5.80 13.86
C ALA A 236 13.33 -5.95 14.00
N ALA A 237 12.65 -5.05 14.71
CA ALA A 237 11.19 -5.07 14.82
C ALA A 237 10.51 -4.86 13.46
N GLN A 238 11.02 -3.93 12.66
CA GLN A 238 10.50 -3.64 11.32
C GLN A 238 10.76 -4.81 10.36
N ALA A 239 11.99 -5.32 10.31
CA ALA A 239 12.36 -6.45 9.48
C ALA A 239 11.61 -7.73 9.87
N GLY A 240 11.46 -8.00 11.17
CA GLY A 240 10.71 -9.15 11.67
C GLY A 240 9.24 -9.13 11.27
N ALA A 241 8.60 -7.95 11.29
CA ALA A 241 7.21 -7.79 10.83
C ALA A 241 7.07 -8.09 9.32
N ILE A 242 8.04 -7.66 8.51
CA ILE A 242 8.07 -7.94 7.07
C ILE A 242 8.31 -9.43 6.82
N LEU A 243 9.30 -10.02 7.50
CA LEU A 243 9.59 -11.45 7.41
C LEU A 243 8.35 -12.28 7.77
N ARG A 244 7.63 -11.92 8.84
CA ARG A 244 6.37 -12.57 9.22
C ARG A 244 5.37 -12.59 8.07
N GLN A 245 5.11 -11.43 7.44
CA GLN A 245 4.16 -11.37 6.32
C GLN A 245 4.65 -12.13 5.09
N TRP A 246 5.95 -12.07 4.81
CA TRP A 246 6.57 -12.79 3.72
C TRP A 246 6.45 -14.31 3.90
N MET A 247 6.71 -14.83 5.12
CA MET A 247 6.55 -16.25 5.44
C MET A 247 5.08 -16.68 5.30
N ILE A 248 4.12 -15.89 5.75
CA ILE A 248 2.69 -16.20 5.59
C ILE A 248 2.31 -16.30 4.11
N GLY A 249 2.78 -15.35 3.28
CA GLY A 249 2.51 -15.39 1.84
C GLY A 249 3.11 -16.63 1.18
N LEU A 250 4.34 -16.99 1.54
CA LEU A 250 5.00 -18.20 1.06
C LEU A 250 4.25 -19.47 1.49
N ASP A 251 3.87 -19.58 2.77
CA ASP A 251 3.23 -20.77 3.33
C ASP A 251 1.80 -20.97 2.81
N VAL A 252 1.02 -19.89 2.68
CA VAL A 252 -0.41 -19.96 2.31
C VAL A 252 -0.59 -20.11 0.81
N TYR A 253 0.26 -19.50 -0.02
CA TYR A 253 0.08 -19.50 -1.48
C TYR A 253 1.12 -20.35 -2.21
N SER A 254 2.11 -20.91 -1.50
CA SER A 254 3.21 -21.69 -2.08
C SER A 254 3.94 -20.95 -3.21
N GLN A 255 3.93 -19.62 -3.15
CA GLN A 255 4.57 -18.71 -4.08
C GLN A 255 5.36 -17.68 -3.28
N VAL A 256 6.58 -17.40 -3.72
CA VAL A 256 7.46 -16.43 -3.05
C VAL A 256 6.88 -15.03 -3.20
N PRO A 257 6.50 -14.35 -2.10
CA PRO A 257 5.98 -12.99 -2.21
C PRO A 257 7.07 -12.02 -2.66
N ARG A 258 6.74 -11.18 -3.64
CA ARG A 258 7.57 -10.02 -4.02
C ARG A 258 7.41 -8.93 -2.97
N ILE A 259 8.48 -8.18 -2.70
CA ILE A 259 8.46 -7.11 -1.69
C ILE A 259 8.75 -5.78 -2.37
N TYR A 260 7.85 -4.83 -2.16
CA TYR A 260 7.97 -3.44 -2.59
C TYR A 260 8.06 -2.54 -1.36
N ALA A 261 9.00 -1.60 -1.37
CA ALA A 261 9.22 -0.64 -0.29
C ALA A 261 8.96 0.79 -0.77
N THR A 262 8.43 1.63 0.12
CA THR A 262 8.29 3.08 -0.07
C THR A 262 8.43 3.81 1.27
N GLY A 263 8.54 5.13 1.22
CA GLY A 263 8.51 5.99 2.41
C GLY A 263 9.88 6.30 3.03
N GLY A 264 9.94 7.43 3.73
CA GLY A 264 11.21 8.02 4.18
C GLY A 264 11.90 7.28 5.33
N GLY A 265 11.23 6.32 5.98
CA GLY A 265 11.84 5.47 7.01
C GLY A 265 12.67 4.31 6.46
N TRP A 266 12.59 4.05 5.15
CA TRP A 266 13.29 2.92 4.52
C TRP A 266 14.81 2.92 4.75
N PRO A 267 15.55 4.03 4.57
CA PRO A 267 17.01 4.03 4.75
C PRO A 267 17.45 3.58 6.15
N THR A 268 16.63 3.83 7.18
CA THR A 268 16.94 3.46 8.57
C THR A 268 16.91 1.95 8.79
N VAL A 269 16.13 1.20 8.01
CA VAL A 269 15.87 -0.23 8.26
C VAL A 269 16.34 -1.12 7.11
N LYS A 270 16.69 -0.53 5.97
CA LYS A 270 17.04 -1.23 4.72
C LYS A 270 17.98 -2.41 4.91
N ASP A 271 19.11 -2.18 5.57
CA ASP A 271 20.16 -3.20 5.68
C ASP A 271 19.69 -4.41 6.48
N GLU A 272 18.95 -4.18 7.56
CA GLU A 272 18.41 -5.26 8.39
C GLU A 272 17.29 -6.03 7.69
N VAL A 273 16.42 -5.33 6.95
CA VAL A 273 15.37 -5.98 6.15
C VAL A 273 15.99 -6.85 5.06
N LEU A 274 16.98 -6.33 4.32
CA LEU A 274 17.68 -7.10 3.29
C LEU A 274 18.38 -8.32 3.89
N ARG A 275 19.12 -8.14 4.98
CA ARG A 275 19.82 -9.21 5.69
C ARG A 275 18.85 -10.32 6.09
N LEU A 276 17.73 -9.97 6.72
CA LEU A 276 16.79 -10.95 7.26
C LEU A 276 16.03 -11.69 6.14
N ILE A 277 15.58 -10.99 5.10
CA ILE A 277 14.89 -11.61 3.96
C ILE A 277 15.83 -12.50 3.15
N HIS A 278 17.05 -12.06 2.84
CA HIS A 278 18.03 -12.92 2.14
C HIS A 278 18.38 -14.16 2.96
N THR A 279 18.53 -14.02 4.28
CA THR A 279 18.77 -15.17 5.17
C THR A 279 17.61 -16.16 5.11
N ALA A 280 16.37 -15.67 5.13
CA ALA A 280 15.18 -16.51 5.02
C ALA A 280 15.11 -17.21 3.66
N GLN A 281 15.29 -16.49 2.56
CA GLN A 281 15.33 -17.04 1.20
C GLN A 281 16.36 -18.18 1.10
N ALA A 282 17.60 -17.94 1.56
CA ALA A 282 18.65 -18.96 1.56
C ALA A 282 18.26 -20.21 2.39
N ARG A 283 17.63 -20.02 3.56
CA ARG A 283 17.18 -21.12 4.41
C ARG A 283 16.09 -21.97 3.78
N PHE A 284 15.26 -21.38 2.91
CA PHE A 284 14.25 -22.08 2.12
C PHE A 284 14.77 -22.56 0.76
N GLY A 285 16.06 -22.41 0.46
CA GLY A 285 16.65 -22.78 -0.84
C GLY A 285 16.13 -21.94 -2.02
N LEU A 286 15.61 -20.74 -1.75
CA LEU A 286 15.08 -19.82 -2.74
C LEU A 286 16.18 -18.92 -3.29
N PRO A 287 16.12 -18.53 -4.57
CA PRO A 287 17.05 -17.55 -5.13
C PRO A 287 16.87 -16.19 -4.43
N PRO A 288 17.96 -15.40 -4.32
CA PRO A 288 17.87 -14.04 -3.78
C PRO A 288 16.96 -13.20 -4.69
N ALA A 289 15.92 -12.60 -4.11
CA ALA A 289 15.02 -11.70 -4.82
C ALA A 289 15.13 -10.28 -4.24
N PRO A 290 15.19 -9.25 -5.10
CA PRO A 290 15.34 -7.88 -4.65
C PRO A 290 14.09 -7.39 -3.92
N ILE A 291 14.29 -6.40 -3.06
CA ILE A 291 13.22 -5.54 -2.56
C ILE A 291 13.14 -4.34 -3.51
N GLU A 292 12.05 -4.23 -4.24
CA GLU A 292 11.84 -3.19 -5.24
C GLU A 292 11.38 -1.87 -4.58
N TRP A 293 11.84 -0.73 -5.10
CA TRP A 293 11.45 0.57 -4.58
C TRP A 293 10.33 1.18 -5.42
N LEU A 294 9.29 1.69 -4.76
CA LEU A 294 8.20 2.46 -5.38
C LEU A 294 8.19 3.88 -4.81
N ASP A 295 8.44 4.88 -5.66
CA ASP A 295 8.57 6.28 -5.23
C ASP A 295 7.26 6.83 -4.63
N SER A 296 6.14 6.65 -5.34
CA SER A 296 4.87 7.26 -4.97
C SER A 296 3.65 6.38 -5.29
N PRO A 297 3.53 5.16 -4.71
CA PRO A 297 2.44 4.24 -5.07
C PRO A 297 1.05 4.83 -4.84
N VAL A 298 0.88 5.74 -3.87
CA VAL A 298 -0.37 6.49 -3.65
C VAL A 298 -0.69 7.39 -4.84
N LEU A 299 0.26 8.19 -5.30
CA LEU A 299 0.05 9.06 -6.45
C LEU A 299 -0.15 8.22 -7.72
N ASP A 300 0.54 7.08 -7.84
CA ASP A 300 0.41 6.16 -8.96
C ASP A 300 -0.99 5.55 -9.03
N GLY A 301 -1.53 5.11 -7.89
CA GLY A 301 -2.92 4.66 -7.81
C GLY A 301 -3.92 5.78 -8.12
N LEU A 302 -3.70 7.00 -7.62
CA LEU A 302 -4.55 8.15 -7.94
C LEU A 302 -4.52 8.46 -9.45
N ALA A 303 -3.35 8.38 -10.08
CA ALA A 303 -3.21 8.57 -11.51
C ALA A 303 -4.02 7.54 -12.30
N CYS A 304 -3.90 6.26 -11.95
CA CYS A 304 -4.67 5.19 -12.60
C CYS A 304 -6.18 5.37 -12.42
N LEU A 305 -6.65 5.80 -11.24
CA LEU A 305 -8.06 6.11 -11.02
C LEU A 305 -8.52 7.30 -11.88
N ALA A 306 -7.73 8.36 -11.93
CA ALA A 306 -8.06 9.57 -12.68
C ALA A 306 -8.13 9.30 -14.19
N THR A 307 -7.23 8.50 -14.75
CA THR A 307 -7.18 8.21 -16.19
C THR A 307 -8.13 7.09 -16.63
N SER A 308 -8.58 6.23 -15.72
CA SER A 308 -9.61 5.21 -16.02
C SER A 308 -11.05 5.73 -15.96
N SER A 309 -11.25 6.90 -15.36
CA SER A 309 -12.55 7.57 -15.25
C SER A 309 -12.83 8.53 -16.42
N SER A 310 -11.92 8.62 -17.40
CA SER A 310 -11.96 9.55 -18.54
C SER A 310 -12.32 8.86 -19.85
#